data_AF-A0A2R8C404-F1
#
_entry.id   AF-A0A2R8C404-F1
#
_cell.length_a   1.000
_cell.length_b   1.000
_cell.length_c   1.000
_cell.angle_alpha   90.00
_cell.angle_beta   90.00
_cell.angle_gamma   90.00
#
_symmetry.space_group_name_H-M   'P 1'
#
loop_
_entity.id
_entity.type
_entity.pdbx_description
1 polymer ?
#
loop_
_entity_poly.entity_id
_entity_poly.type
_entity_poly.pdbx_seq_one_letter_code
_entity_poly.pdbx_strand_id
1 'polypeptide(L)'
;MTRFDCLPPELRGWLQRAMLSWSVKSAERIWAKAMRKHQGNVQAALVELDRLERAHMKRDIERIWGSDHPGLVDARGLQKAA
;
A
#
# COMPACT_ATOMS: atom_id res chain seq x y z
N MET A 1 -13.87 17.94 -13.63
CA MET A 1 -13.10 16.73 -13.95
C MET A 1 -12.16 16.48 -12.80
N THR A 2 -12.23 15.29 -12.20
CA THR A 2 -11.65 14.99 -10.88
C THR A 2 -10.17 14.60 -11.06
N ARG A 3 -9.30 14.93 -10.11
CA ARG A 3 -7.88 14.47 -10.15
C ARG A 3 -7.74 12.96 -10.32
N PHE A 4 -8.74 12.19 -9.88
CA PHE A 4 -8.82 10.75 -10.07
C PHE A 4 -8.88 10.34 -11.55
N ASP A 5 -9.56 11.11 -12.40
CA ASP A 5 -9.71 10.81 -13.83
C ASP A 5 -8.40 10.99 -14.61
N CYS A 6 -7.48 11.80 -14.09
CA CYS A 6 -6.15 12.05 -14.66
C CYS A 6 -5.09 11.03 -14.22
N LEU A 7 -5.43 10.09 -13.33
CA LEU A 7 -4.47 9.11 -12.84
C LEU A 7 -4.18 8.01 -13.88
N PRO A 8 -2.96 7.43 -13.86
CA PRO A 8 -2.66 6.22 -14.61
C PRO A 8 -3.64 5.09 -14.26
N PRO A 9 -4.06 4.27 -15.24
CA PRO A 9 -5.02 3.19 -15.01
C PRO A 9 -4.56 2.19 -13.94
N GLU A 10 -3.26 1.94 -13.83
CA GLU A 10 -2.68 1.03 -12.84
C GLU A 10 -2.77 1.59 -11.43
N LEU A 11 -2.54 2.90 -11.28
CA LEU A 11 -2.70 3.58 -9.99
C LEU A 11 -4.18 3.65 -9.58
N ARG A 12 -5.10 3.85 -10.53
CA ARG A 12 -6.54 3.78 -10.26
C ARG A 12 -6.96 2.39 -9.82
N GLY A 13 -6.52 1.36 -10.55
CA GLY A 13 -6.79 -0.03 -10.21
C GLY A 13 -6.27 -0.36 -8.82
N TRP A 14 -5.07 0.12 -8.46
CA TRP A 14 -4.53 -0.01 -7.11
C TRP A 14 -5.39 0.70 -6.05
N LEU A 15 -5.80 1.95 -6.29
CA LEU A 15 -6.68 2.69 -5.37
C LEU A 15 -8.04 2.02 -5.14
N GLN A 16 -8.57 1.32 -6.14
CA GLN A 16 -9.84 0.59 -6.03
C GLN A 16 -9.73 -0.68 -5.18
N ARG A 17 -8.55 -1.32 -5.14
CA ARG A 17 -8.29 -2.53 -4.34
C ARG A 17 -7.62 -2.26 -3.00
N ALA A 18 -7.15 -1.04 -2.77
CA ALA A 18 -6.45 -0.63 -1.56
C ALA A 18 -7.37 -0.84 -0.35
N MET A 19 -6.83 -1.46 0.70
CA MET A 19 -7.59 -1.73 1.92
C MET A 19 -7.82 -0.45 2.74
N LEU A 20 -6.89 0.50 2.67
CA LEU A 20 -7.02 1.78 3.35
C LEU A 20 -7.68 2.80 2.43
N SER A 21 -8.49 3.70 3.02
CA SER A 21 -9.04 4.86 2.30
C SER A 21 -7.96 5.92 2.04
N TRP A 22 -7.09 5.66 1.07
CA TRP A 22 -6.03 6.57 0.66
C TRP A 22 -6.62 7.81 -0.04
N SER A 23 -6.09 8.99 0.31
CA SER A 23 -6.34 10.18 -0.52
C SER A 23 -5.59 10.09 -1.85
N VAL A 24 -6.26 10.44 -2.94
CA VAL A 24 -5.70 10.45 -4.31
C VAL A 24 -4.36 11.18 -4.37
N LYS A 25 -4.26 12.36 -3.75
CA LYS A 25 -3.05 13.20 -3.73
C LYS A 25 -1.85 12.51 -3.06
N SER A 26 -2.07 11.64 -2.09
CA SER A 26 -1.00 10.92 -1.41
C SER A 26 -0.56 9.69 -2.18
N ALA A 27 -1.51 8.93 -2.73
CA ALA A 27 -1.20 7.80 -3.61
C ALA A 27 -0.41 8.26 -4.85
N GLU A 28 -0.83 9.35 -5.50
CA GLU A 28 -0.14 9.93 -6.66
C GLU A 28 1.30 10.36 -6.34
N ARG A 29 1.52 10.97 -5.17
CA ARG A 29 2.86 11.40 -4.73
C ARG A 29 3.80 10.22 -4.50
N ILE A 30 3.28 9.16 -3.86
CA ILE A 30 4.03 7.93 -3.60
C ILE A 30 4.34 7.24 -4.92
N TRP A 31 3.34 7.11 -5.80
CA TRP A 31 3.49 6.56 -7.14
C TRP A 31 4.57 7.29 -7.95
N ALA A 32 4.50 8.62 -8.04
CA ALA A 32 5.49 9.41 -8.77
C ALA A 32 6.91 9.27 -8.20
N LYS A 33 7.05 9.12 -6.87
CA LYS A 33 8.33 8.83 -6.23
C LYS A 33 8.83 7.44 -6.60
N ALA A 34 7.96 6.43 -6.56
CA ALA A 34 8.31 5.05 -6.86
C ALA A 34 8.65 4.86 -8.35
N MET A 35 7.88 5.47 -9.25
CA MET A 35 8.16 5.48 -10.69
C MET A 35 9.53 6.08 -11.00
N ARG A 36 9.92 7.19 -10.35
CA ARG A 36 11.26 7.75 -10.50
C ARG A 36 12.36 6.83 -9.94
N LYS A 37 12.11 6.22 -8.78
CA LYS A 37 13.06 5.29 -8.12
C LYS A 37 13.30 4.03 -8.95
N HIS A 38 12.26 3.50 -9.59
CA HIS A 38 12.30 2.25 -10.35
C HIS A 38 12.37 2.46 -11.87
N GLN A 39 12.78 3.65 -12.33
CA GLN A 39 13.00 3.96 -13.75
C GLN A 39 11.78 3.66 -14.64
N GLY A 40 10.58 3.93 -14.12
CA GLY A 40 9.32 3.70 -14.84
C GLY A 40 8.75 2.29 -14.70
N ASN A 41 9.33 1.42 -13.89
CA ASN A 41 8.76 0.09 -13.63
C ASN A 41 7.49 0.20 -12.77
N VAL A 42 6.36 0.00 -13.44
CA VAL A 42 5.01 0.02 -12.87
C VAL A 42 4.81 -1.02 -11.76
N GLN A 43 5.27 -2.26 -11.98
CA GLN A 43 5.09 -3.33 -11.00
C GLN A 43 5.84 -3.04 -9.71
N ALA A 44 7.08 -2.54 -9.83
CA ALA A 44 7.86 -2.13 -8.66
C ALA A 44 7.19 -0.96 -7.90
N ALA A 45 6.57 -0.02 -8.62
CA ALA A 45 5.81 1.07 -7.99
C ALA A 45 4.55 0.58 -7.25
N LEU A 46 3.82 -0.39 -7.81
CA LEU A 46 2.69 -1.04 -7.14
C LEU A 46 3.12 -1.80 -5.87
N VAL A 47 4.25 -2.50 -5.92
CA VAL A 47 4.81 -3.21 -4.76
C VAL A 47 5.20 -2.24 -3.64
N GLU A 48 5.81 -1.10 -3.96
CA GLU A 48 6.12 -0.07 -2.96
C GLU A 48 4.85 0.53 -2.33
N LEU A 49 3.78 0.72 -3.12
CA LEU A 49 2.48 1.16 -2.60
C LEU A 49 1.87 0.14 -1.63
N ASP A 50 1.84 -1.14 -2.00
CA ASP A 50 1.35 -2.23 -1.14
C ASP A 50 2.16 -2.34 0.18
N ARG A 51 3.49 -2.19 0.08
CA ARG A 51 4.38 -2.15 1.24
C ARG A 51 4.03 -1.00 2.20
N LEU A 52 3.76 0.19 1.67
CA LEU A 52 3.37 1.35 2.47
C LEU A 52 2.00 1.17 3.10
N GLU A 53 1.03 0.62 2.36
CA GLU A 53 -0.28 0.27 2.91
C GLU A 53 -0.15 -0.70 4.10
N ARG A 54 0.62 -1.77 3.95
CA ARG A 54 0.86 -2.71 5.06
C ARG A 54 1.54 -2.04 6.25
N ALA A 55 2.49 -1.15 6.03
CA ALA A 55 3.16 -0.43 7.10
C ALA A 55 2.19 0.51 7.86
N HIS A 56 1.33 1.22 7.13
CA HIS A 56 0.28 2.04 7.71
C HIS A 56 -0.73 1.18 8.49
N MET A 57 -1.18 0.08 7.90
CA MET A 57 -2.10 -0.85 8.54
C MET A 57 -1.52 -1.42 9.83
N LYS A 58 -0.24 -1.85 9.85
CA LYS A 58 0.42 -2.30 11.07
C LYS A 58 0.46 -1.22 12.15
N ARG A 59 0.79 0.02 11.78
CA ARG A 59 0.83 1.14 12.73
C ARG A 59 -0.55 1.45 13.30
N ASP A 60 -1.59 1.42 12.47
CA ASP A 60 -2.96 1.61 12.95
C ASP A 60 -3.40 0.43 13.81
N ILE A 61 -3.03 -0.80 13.45
CA ILE A 61 -3.34 -1.98 14.24
C ILE A 61 -2.72 -1.88 15.64
N GLU A 62 -1.43 -1.57 15.70
CA GLU A 62 -0.70 -1.41 16.96
C GLU A 62 -1.28 -0.27 17.81
N ARG A 63 -1.64 0.85 17.17
CA ARG A 63 -2.19 2.02 17.88
C ARG A 63 -3.61 1.78 18.42
N ILE A 64 -4.45 1.06 17.69
CA ILE A 64 -5.88 0.88 18.02
C ILE A 64 -6.08 -0.35 18.91
N TRP A 65 -5.48 -1.49 18.55
CA TRP A 65 -5.70 -2.77 19.22
C TRP A 65 -4.50 -3.26 20.04
N GLY A 66 -3.36 -2.57 19.97
CA GLY A 66 -2.15 -2.94 20.70
C GLY A 66 -1.30 -3.99 19.98
N SER A 67 -0.10 -4.25 20.52
CA SER A 67 0.91 -5.13 19.92
C SER A 67 0.56 -6.62 19.91
N ASP A 68 -0.49 -7.02 20.64
CA ASP A 68 -0.96 -8.41 20.75
C ASP A 68 -1.89 -8.84 19.59
N HIS A 69 -2.31 -7.89 18.75
CA HIS A 69 -3.28 -8.18 17.68
C HIS A 69 -2.72 -9.18 16.64
N PRO A 70 -3.48 -10.21 16.23
CA PRO A 70 -3.03 -11.26 15.30
C PRO A 70 -2.49 -10.72 13.96
N GLY A 71 -3.02 -9.58 13.48
CA GLY A 71 -2.54 -8.88 12.29
C GLY A 71 -1.11 -8.34 12.37
N LEU A 72 -0.48 -8.33 13.54
CA LEU A 72 0.94 -7.99 13.73
C LEU A 72 1.85 -9.23 13.81
N VAL A 73 1.31 -10.38 14.25
CA VAL A 73 2.08 -11.62 14.47
C VAL A 73 2.18 -12.55 13.25
N ASP A 74 1.44 -12.28 12.16
CA ASP A 74 1.44 -13.11 10.94
C ASP A 74 2.64 -12.89 9.98
N ALA A 75 3.85 -12.74 10.51
CA ALA A 75 5.08 -12.91 9.70
C ALA A 75 5.89 -14.15 10.07
N ARG A 76 5.55 -14.83 11.18
CA ARG A 76 6.26 -16.05 11.66
C ARG A 76 5.43 -17.33 11.59
N GLY A 77 4.10 -17.25 11.48
CA GLY A 77 3.18 -18.40 11.58
C GLY A 77 3.09 -19.28 10.34
N LEU A 78 3.28 -18.72 9.14
CA LEU A 78 3.14 -19.46 7.87
C LEU A 78 4.38 -20.29 7.48
N GLN A 79 5.43 -20.31 8.30
CA GLN A 79 6.65 -21.11 8.06
C GLN A 79 6.51 -22.58 8.52
N LYS A 80 5.37 -22.97 9.10
CA LYS A 80 5.13 -24.31 9.69
C LYS A 80 3.99 -25.09 9.01
N ALA A 81 3.84 -24.94 7.71
CA ALA A 81 3.05 -25.88 6.91
C ALA A 81 3.82 -26.19 5.62
N ALA A 82 4.81 -27.07 5.77
CA ALA A 82 5.46 -27.80 4.69
C ALA A 82 4.77 -29.15 4.52
#